data_AF-A0A9D6IMP7-F1
#
_entry.id   AF-A0A9D6IMP7-F1
#
_cell.length_a   1.000
_cell.length_b   1.000
_cell.length_c   1.000
_cell.angle_alpha   90.00
_cell.angle_beta   90.00
_cell.angle_gamma   90.00
#
_symmetry.space_group_name_H-M   'P 1'
#
loop_
_entity.id
_entity.type
_entity.pdbx_description
1 polymer ?
#
loop_
_entity_poly.entity_id
_entity_poly.type
_entity_poly.pdbx_seq_one_letter_code
_entity_poly.pdbx_strand_id
1 'polypeptide(L)' 'MEDQKLRDHVLKVDEEYRHLAEKHKGCEDRLERLEHRFYLSDSEKLEKINLKKQKLLLKDRMAEILNKFKGELAEQKA' A
#
# COMPACT_ATOMS: atom_id res chain seq x y z
N MET A 1 -11.17 14.16 4.97
CA MET A 1 -12.37 13.35 4.64
C MET A 1 -12.43 12.98 3.15
N GLU A 2 -11.95 13.79 2.21
CA GLU A 2 -11.90 13.40 0.77
C GLU A 2 -11.04 12.17 0.46
N ASP A 3 -9.92 11.97 1.15
CA ASP A 3 -9.03 10.82 0.91
C ASP A 3 -9.75 9.48 1.15
N GLN A 4 -10.63 9.44 2.15
CA GLN A 4 -11.40 8.24 2.49
C GLN A 4 -12.50 7.95 1.48
N LYS A 5 -13.17 8.98 0.94
CA LYS A 5 -14.16 8.83 -0.13
C LYS A 5 -13.52 8.39 -1.44
N LEU A 6 -12.34 8.94 -1.76
CA LEU A 6 -11.58 8.55 -2.94
C LEU A 6 -11.11 7.10 -2.83
N ARG A 7 -10.60 6.71 -1.65
CA ARG A 7 -10.25 5.32 -1.37
C ARG A 7 -11.42 4.37 -1.51
N ASP A 8 -12.61 4.71 -1.00
CA ASP A 8 -13.81 3.87 -1.11
C ASP A 8 -14.25 3.70 -2.57
N HIS A 9 -14.17 4.79 -3.34
CA HIS A 9 -14.49 4.77 -4.76
C HIS A 9 -13.47 3.91 -5.52
N VAL A 10 -12.17 4.17 -5.35
CA VAL A 10 -11.10 3.36 -5.94
C VAL A 10 -11.21 1.90 -5.52
N LEU A 11 -11.57 1.58 -4.27
CA LEU A 11 -11.82 0.20 -3.85
C LEU A 11 -12.96 -0.48 -4.61
N LYS A 12 -13.93 0.30 -5.08
CA LYS A 12 -15.10 -0.17 -5.86
C LYS A 12 -14.80 -0.29 -7.34
N VAL A 13 -14.03 0.63 -7.91
CA VAL A 13 -13.75 0.63 -9.37
C VAL A 13 -12.49 -0.15 -9.73
N ASP A 14 -11.53 -0.23 -8.81
CA ASP A 14 -10.18 -0.74 -9.07
C ASP A 14 -9.85 -1.93 -8.17
N GLU A 15 -10.00 -3.14 -8.74
CA GLU A 15 -9.62 -4.38 -8.08
C GLU A 15 -8.11 -4.44 -7.80
N GLU A 16 -7.30 -3.71 -8.57
CA GLU A 16 -5.84 -3.63 -8.39
C GLU A 16 -5.49 -2.93 -7.07
N TYR A 17 -6.17 -1.85 -6.69
CA TYR A 17 -6.02 -1.20 -5.38
C TYR A 17 -6.38 -2.14 -4.23
N ARG A 18 -7.46 -2.92 -4.37
CA ARG A 18 -7.86 -3.91 -3.36
C ARG A 18 -6.77 -4.97 -3.19
N HIS A 19 -6.21 -5.45 -4.29
CA HIS A 19 -5.15 -6.44 -4.28
C HIS A 19 -3.83 -5.87 -3.71
N LEU A 20 -3.51 -4.61 -4.01
CA LEU A 20 -2.38 -3.89 -3.43
C LEU A 20 -2.55 -3.67 -1.92
N ALA A 21 -3.75 -3.33 -1.46
CA ALA A 21 -4.07 -3.17 -0.04
C ALA A 21 -3.90 -4.49 0.73
N GLU A 22 -4.33 -5.60 0.15
CA GLU A 22 -4.15 -6.93 0.73
C GLU A 22 -2.67 -7.32 0.81
N LYS A 23 -1.90 -7.09 -0.26
CA LYS A 23 -0.44 -7.28 -0.28
C LYS A 23 0.28 -6.37 0.72
N HIS A 24 -0.18 -5.12 0.87
CA HIS A 24 0.39 -4.16 1.83
C HIS A 24 0.16 -4.65 3.26
N LYS A 25 -1.05 -5.09 3.57
CA LYS A 25 -1.39 -5.65 4.89
C LYS A 25 -0.58 -6.91 5.20
N GLY A 26 -0.39 -7.79 4.21
CA GLY A 26 0.48 -8.98 4.36
C GLY A 26 1.96 -8.63 4.56
N CYS A 27 2.47 -7.61 3.86
CA CYS A 27 3.83 -7.10 4.09
C CYS A 27 3.97 -6.45 5.47
N GLU A 28 2.97 -5.70 5.94
CA GLU A 28 2.95 -5.11 7.28
C GLU A 28 3.00 -6.15 8.37
N ASP A 29 2.11 -7.14 8.32
CA ASP A 29 2.03 -8.22 9.30
C ASP A 29 3.33 -9.04 9.35
N ARG A 30 3.95 -9.29 8.19
CA ARG A 30 5.24 -9.98 8.11
C ARG A 30 6.40 -9.12 8.60
N LEU A 31 6.39 -7.82 8.29
CA LEU A 31 7.36 -6.85 8.81
C LEU A 31 7.24 -6.74 10.33
N GLU A 32 6.03 -6.61 10.86
CA GLU A 32 5.76 -6.46 12.30
C GLU A 32 6.23 -7.68 13.08
N ARG A 33 6.00 -8.90 12.57
CA ARG A 33 6.56 -10.13 13.16
C ARG A 33 8.09 -10.12 13.23
N LEU A 34 8.76 -9.58 12.22
CA LEU A 34 10.21 -9.41 12.22
C LEU A 34 10.62 -8.27 13.18
N GLU A 35 9.94 -7.13 13.18
CA GLU A 35 10.24 -6.01 14.09
C GLU A 35 10.05 -6.40 15.56
N HIS A 36 9.10 -7.28 15.87
CA HIS A 36 8.84 -7.76 17.22
C HIS A 36 9.90 -8.76 17.71
N ARG A 37 10.74 -9.32 16.82
CA ARG A 37 11.91 -10.10 17.24
C ARG A 37 13.02 -9.14 17.64
N PHE A 38 13.30 -9.07 18.94
CA PHE A 38 14.34 -8.21 19.52
C PHE A 38 15.76 -8.53 19.02
N TYR A 39 16.00 -9.75 18.54
CA TYR A 39 17.26 -10.22 17.97
C TYR A 39 17.08 -10.64 16.51
N LEU A 40 17.15 -9.66 15.60
CA LEU A 40 17.18 -9.90 14.16
C LEU A 40 18.62 -10.24 13.73
N SER A 41 18.82 -11.44 13.18
CA SER A 41 20.06 -11.79 12.46
C SER A 41 20.23 -10.91 11.22
N ASP A 42 21.45 -10.80 10.67
CA ASP A 42 21.72 -10.00 9.47
C ASP A 42 20.83 -10.36 8.28
N SER A 43 20.51 -11.64 8.10
CA SER A 43 19.52 -12.10 7.11
C SER A 43 18.11 -11.52 7.37
N GLU A 44 17.66 -11.46 8.62
CA GLU A 44 16.33 -10.92 8.94
C GLU A 44 16.30 -9.39 8.87
N LYS A 45 17.42 -8.70 9.15
CA LYS A 45 17.55 -7.25 8.89
C LYS A 45 17.45 -6.93 7.41
N LEU A 46 18.11 -7.72 6.56
CA LEU A 46 18.00 -7.62 5.10
C LEU A 46 16.57 -7.87 4.64
N GLU A 47 15.92 -8.91 5.18
CA GLU A 47 14.54 -9.22 4.85
C GLU A 47 13.57 -8.11 5.29
N LYS A 48 13.79 -7.52 6.48
CA LYS A 48 13.07 -6.33 6.96
C LYS A 48 13.26 -5.13 6.05
N ILE A 49 14.48 -4.85 5.59
CA ILE A 49 14.75 -3.74 4.64
C ILE A 49 14.03 -3.99 3.32
N ASN A 50 14.05 -5.22 2.82
CA ASN A 50 13.40 -5.59 1.57
C ASN A 50 11.87 -5.48 1.69
N LEU A 51 11.29 -5.97 2.78
CA LEU A 51 9.88 -5.80 3.12
C LEU A 51 9.50 -4.32 3.27
N LYS A 52 10.35 -3.49 3.89
CA LYS A 52 10.12 -2.04 3.98
C LYS A 52 10.11 -1.39 2.60
N LYS A 53 11.03 -1.78 1.71
CA LYS A 53 11.03 -1.32 0.31
C LYS A 53 9.79 -1.77 -0.44
N GLN A 54 9.39 -3.03 -0.32
CA GLN A 54 8.16 -3.54 -0.94
C GLN A 54 6.93 -2.81 -0.41
N LYS A 55 6.84 -2.59 0.90
CA LYS A 55 5.76 -1.80 1.52
C LYS A 55 5.74 -0.37 0.98
N LEU A 56 6.91 0.27 0.85
CA LEU A 56 7.02 1.60 0.26
C LEU A 56 6.52 1.62 -1.18
N LEU A 57 6.97 0.67 -2.01
CA LEU A 57 6.52 0.51 -3.40
C LEU A 57 5.01 0.28 -3.51
N LEU A 58 4.44 -0.57 -2.63
CA LEU A 58 3.00 -0.81 -2.59
C LEU A 58 2.25 0.47 -2.23
N LYS A 59 2.75 1.24 -1.25
CA LYS A 59 2.16 2.51 -0.84
C LYS A 59 2.26 3.56 -1.95
N ASP A 60 3.39 3.62 -2.65
CA ASP A 60 3.61 4.52 -3.79
C ASP A 60 2.63 4.20 -4.91
N ARG A 61 2.48 2.91 -5.23
CA ARG A 61 1.54 2.44 -6.27
C ARG A 61 0.08 2.70 -5.89
N MET A 62 -0.28 2.54 -4.62
CA MET A 62 -1.60 2.94 -4.12
C MET A 62 -1.83 4.46 -4.24
N ALA A 63 -0.80 5.28 -4.01
CA ALA A 63 -0.88 6.72 -4.18
C ALA A 63 -1.00 7.14 -5.65
N GLU A 64 -0.26 6.47 -6.55
CA GLU A 64 -0.39 6.70 -8.00
C GLU A 64 -1.80 6.40 -8.50
N ILE A 65 -2.38 5.28 -8.09
CA ILE A 65 -3.77 4.91 -8.44
C ILE A 65 -4.72 5.98 -7.91
N LEU A 66 -4.62 6.36 -6.64
CA LEU A 66 -5.45 7.44 -6.08
C LEU A 66 -5.30 8.74 -6.88
N ASN A 67 -4.09 9.11 -7.28
CA ASN A 67 -3.84 10.33 -8.03
C ASN A 67 -4.44 10.27 -9.45
N LYS A 68 -4.31 9.14 -10.14
CA LYS A 68 -4.95 8.92 -11.45
C LYS A 68 -6.46 9.03 -11.36
N PHE A 69 -7.08 8.32 -10.41
CA PHE A 69 -8.52 8.38 -10.20
C PHE A 69 -9.01 9.76 -9.79
N LYS A 70 -8.21 10.53 -9.04
CA LYS A 70 -8.55 11.91 -8.70
C LYS A 70 -8.61 12.82 -9.94
N GLY A 71 -7.73 12.57 -10.93
CA GLY A 71 -7.77 13.23 -12.24
C GLY A 71 -9.01 12.83 -13.03
N GLU A 72 -9.26 11.52 -13.18
CA GLU A 72 -10.41 11.00 -13.94
C GLU A 72 -11.75 11.43 -13.35
N LEU A 73 -11.88 11.48 -12.01
CA LEU A 73 -13.10 11.93 -11.33
C LEU A 73 -13.33 13.44 -11.52
N ALA A 74 -12.27 14.23 -11.69
CA ALA A 74 -12.38 15.65 -12.02
C ALA A 74 -12.80 15.84 -13.47
N GLU A 75 -12.31 15.01 -14.40
CA GLU A 75 -12.70 15.03 -15.82
C GLU A 75 -14.14 14.54 -16.05
N GLN A 76 -14.62 13.53 -15.32
CA GLN A 76 -16.02 13.07 -15.40
C GLN A 76 -17.04 14.07 -14.84
N LYS A 77 -16.59 15.10 -14.11
CA LYS A 77 -17.44 16.15 -13.52
C LYS A 77 -17.48 17.45 -14.33
N ALA A 78 -16.74 17.53 -15.43
CA ALA A 78 -16.72 18.66 -16.36
C ALA A 78 -17.71 18.43 -17.51
#